data_AF-A0A7T5JUM3-F1
#
_entry.id   AF-A0A7T5JUM3-F1
#
_cell.length_a   1.000
_cell.length_b   1.000
_cell.length_c   1.000
_cell.angle_alpha   90.00
_cell.angle_beta   90.00
_cell.angle_gamma   90.00
#
_symmetry.space_group_name_H-M   'P 1'
#
loop_
_entity.id
_entity.type
_entity.pdbx_description
1 polymer ?
#
loop_
_entity_poly.entity_id
_entity_poly.type
_entity_poly.pdbx_seq_one_letter_code
_entity_poly.pdbx_strand_id
1 'polypeptide(L)'
;MPVVYIDVVWIVNLVMDTVLLMTTSWVAKRPLRMWRVSAGGLLGSLYALLLFFPPLSLLTTWPGKAIVSLLMVGLAIPCRNWLELLRMSVLFYLVSFVFAGAAIALNFAIPGTSLGSGTVVNGSQLAFSSSLQGLALIVAIPVGYGTLRFTLNRVKAVKTQANSLYEVQVTLFQRKICFTGLADTGNQLRDPLSRRPVCLLDQDIWLKLFPDDFQNMVNKGTDVVTAVSRQSMDGYQQRIAMIPFRGAGGASQITVGIRPDKVELERNGVEVSGISECLFAAHQGKFSVDGRFQGILHIEVITGDDNFENDSITSATQSQNADSTSTFLD
;
A
#
# COMPACT_ATOMS: atom_id res chain seq x y z
N MET A 1 27.53 -44.58 8.85
CA MET A 1 27.32 -43.27 9.50
C MET A 1 26.41 -42.45 8.60
N PRO A 2 25.38 -41.76 9.12
CA PRO A 2 24.60 -40.84 8.29
C PRO A 2 25.54 -39.75 7.77
N VAL A 3 25.60 -39.57 6.45
CA VAL A 3 26.31 -38.47 5.81
C VAL A 3 25.41 -37.26 5.86
N VAL A 4 25.81 -36.22 6.59
CA VAL A 4 25.07 -34.96 6.69
C VAL A 4 25.79 -33.92 5.85
N TYR A 5 25.09 -33.43 4.83
CA TYR A 5 25.55 -32.38 3.93
C TYR A 5 25.37 -31.01 4.61
N ILE A 6 26.50 -30.41 5.04
CA ILE A 6 26.52 -29.15 5.79
C ILE A 6 25.90 -27.99 4.98
N ASP A 7 26.17 -27.97 3.68
CA ASP A 7 25.60 -27.06 2.69
C ASP A 7 24.07 -27.15 2.63
N VAL A 8 23.51 -28.37 2.60
CA VAL A 8 22.05 -28.59 2.61
C VAL A 8 21.44 -28.10 3.92
N VAL A 9 22.05 -28.42 5.07
CA VAL A 9 21.59 -27.96 6.38
C VAL A 9 21.61 -26.43 6.47
N TRP A 10 22.65 -25.79 5.96
CA TRP A 10 22.76 -24.34 5.98
C TRP A 10 21.68 -23.66 5.11
N ILE A 11 21.48 -24.13 3.88
CA ILE A 11 20.49 -23.56 2.95
C ILE A 11 19.07 -23.75 3.52
N VAL A 12 18.76 -24.93 4.06
CA VAL A 12 17.43 -25.20 4.64
C VAL A 12 17.16 -24.27 5.82
N ASN A 13 18.13 -24.09 6.74
CA ASN A 13 17.94 -23.17 7.85
C ASN A 13 17.84 -21.72 7.38
N LEU A 14 18.61 -21.29 6.37
CA LEU A 14 18.51 -19.95 5.80
C LEU A 14 17.10 -19.66 5.27
N VAL A 15 16.53 -20.60 4.51
CA VAL A 15 15.18 -20.47 3.97
C VAL A 15 14.15 -20.47 5.09
N MET A 16 14.22 -21.43 6.01
CA MET A 16 13.27 -21.58 7.11
C MET A 16 13.26 -20.36 8.03
N ASP A 17 14.43 -19.91 8.49
CA ASP A 17 14.55 -18.76 9.38
C ASP A 17 14.07 -17.48 8.71
N THR A 18 14.37 -17.32 7.42
CA THR A 18 13.87 -16.19 6.62
C THR A 18 12.35 -16.22 6.52
N VAL A 19 11.73 -17.36 6.20
CA VAL A 19 10.27 -17.51 6.10
C VAL A 19 9.60 -17.26 7.44
N LEU A 20 10.12 -17.82 8.53
CA LEU A 20 9.59 -17.61 9.88
C LEU A 20 9.61 -16.13 10.28
N LEU A 21 10.71 -15.42 10.02
CA LEU A 21 10.82 -13.99 10.28
C LEU A 21 9.87 -13.16 9.39
N MET A 22 9.70 -13.54 8.11
CA MET A 22 8.71 -12.91 7.23
C MET A 22 7.29 -13.07 7.76
N THR A 23 6.90 -14.31 8.09
CA THR A 23 5.56 -14.60 8.61
C THR A 23 5.33 -13.91 9.94
N THR A 24 6.33 -13.88 10.83
CA THR A 24 6.24 -13.16 12.12
C THR A 24 5.98 -11.68 11.92
N SER A 25 6.73 -11.02 11.02
CA SER A 25 6.54 -9.61 10.71
C SER A 25 5.17 -9.32 10.06
N TRP A 26 4.70 -10.24 9.21
CA TRP A 26 3.37 -10.18 8.59
C TRP A 26 2.24 -10.29 9.62
N VAL A 27 2.29 -11.29 10.51
CA VAL A 27 1.30 -11.46 11.60
C VAL A 27 1.33 -10.24 12.54
N ALA A 28 2.51 -9.70 12.82
CA ALA A 28 2.68 -8.49 13.62
C ALA A 28 2.23 -7.19 12.94
N LYS A 29 1.84 -7.23 11.65
CA LYS A 29 1.53 -6.06 10.81
C LYS A 29 2.65 -5.01 10.81
N ARG A 30 3.91 -5.47 10.87
CA ARG A 30 5.09 -4.59 10.87
C ARG A 30 5.60 -4.36 9.45
N PRO A 31 6.27 -3.22 9.19
CA PRO A 31 6.83 -2.95 7.87
C PRO A 31 7.93 -3.97 7.54
N LEU A 32 7.71 -4.76 6.50
CA LEU A 32 8.66 -5.75 6.00
C LEU A 32 9.76 -5.08 5.18
N ARG A 33 11.01 -5.17 5.65
CA ARG A 33 12.21 -4.79 4.90
C ARG A 33 13.01 -6.04 4.57
N MET A 34 12.98 -6.47 3.30
CA MET A 34 13.55 -7.75 2.86
C MET A 34 15.01 -7.95 3.30
N TRP A 35 15.86 -6.93 3.14
CA TRP A 35 17.27 -7.04 3.54
C TRP A 35 17.46 -7.30 5.04
N ARG A 36 16.59 -6.73 5.90
CA ARG A 36 16.64 -6.93 7.35
C ARG A 36 16.24 -8.34 7.74
N VAL A 37 15.18 -8.84 7.10
CA VAL A 37 14.72 -10.22 7.28
C VAL A 37 15.79 -11.21 6.82
N SER A 38 16.38 -10.99 5.64
CA SER A 38 17.48 -11.82 5.14
C SER A 38 18.70 -11.78 6.05
N ALA A 39 19.05 -10.63 6.64
CA ALA A 39 20.13 -10.54 7.62
C ALA A 39 19.84 -11.33 8.90
N GLY A 40 18.59 -11.27 9.39
CA GLY A 40 18.15 -12.10 10.52
C GLY A 40 18.17 -13.60 10.19
N GLY A 41 17.71 -13.99 9.00
CA GLY A 41 17.74 -15.38 8.53
C GLY A 41 19.16 -15.91 8.34
N LEU A 42 20.09 -15.07 7.86
CA LEU A 42 21.51 -15.40 7.75
C LEU A 42 22.15 -15.64 9.12
N LEU A 43 21.78 -14.85 10.13
CA LEU A 43 22.26 -15.04 11.50
C LEU A 43 21.76 -16.38 12.08
N GLY A 44 20.51 -16.74 11.82
CA GLY A 44 19.94 -18.04 12.22
C GLY A 44 20.59 -19.23 11.52
N SER A 45 20.82 -19.13 10.20
CA SER A 45 21.46 -20.21 9.45
C SER A 45 22.93 -20.39 9.81
N LEU A 46 23.64 -19.29 10.08
CA LEU A 46 25.02 -19.34 10.57
C LEU A 46 25.07 -19.94 11.98
N TYR A 47 24.08 -19.64 12.83
CA TYR A 47 23.94 -20.29 14.13
C TYR A 47 23.73 -21.81 14.00
N ALA A 48 22.98 -22.29 13.00
CA ALA A 48 22.82 -23.72 12.76
C ALA A 48 24.15 -24.43 12.42
N LEU A 49 25.12 -23.73 11.82
CA LEU A 49 26.45 -24.27 11.56
C LEU A 49 27.30 -24.46 12.82
N LEU A 50 27.02 -23.70 13.90
CA LEU A 50 27.73 -23.85 15.18
C LEU A 50 27.53 -25.22 15.80
N LEU A 51 26.50 -25.97 15.41
CA LEU A 51 26.28 -27.36 15.82
C LEU A 51 27.46 -28.26 15.44
N PHE A 52 28.16 -27.95 14.34
CA PHE A 52 29.32 -28.70 13.87
C PHE A 52 30.66 -28.25 14.48
N PHE A 53 30.65 -27.25 15.36
CA PHE A 53 31.84 -26.74 16.05
C PHE A 53 31.72 -26.94 17.59
N PRO A 54 32.24 -28.07 18.12
CA PRO A 54 32.17 -28.43 19.55
C PRO A 54 32.63 -27.36 20.57
N PRO A 55 33.62 -26.49 20.29
CA PRO A 55 34.07 -25.46 21.22
C PRO A 55 33.01 -24.41 21.56
N LEU A 56 31.96 -24.26 20.75
CA LEU A 56 30.93 -23.23 20.88
C LEU A 56 29.64 -23.74 21.54
N SER A 57 29.71 -24.88 22.22
CA SER A 57 28.57 -25.55 22.88
C SER A 57 27.83 -24.71 23.93
N LEU A 58 28.46 -23.65 24.48
CA LEU A 58 27.77 -22.70 25.36
C LEU A 58 26.63 -21.96 24.64
N LEU A 59 26.78 -21.66 23.35
CA LEU A 59 25.72 -21.03 22.55
C LEU A 59 24.61 -22.01 22.16
N THR A 60 24.83 -23.32 22.21
CA THR A 60 23.80 -24.32 21.88
C THR A 60 22.87 -24.65 23.06
N THR A 61 23.14 -24.07 24.23
CA THR A 61 22.28 -24.14 25.42
C THR A 61 20.94 -23.41 25.24
N TRP A 62 19.96 -23.70 26.09
CA TRP A 62 18.65 -23.03 26.08
C TRP A 62 18.75 -21.49 26.14
N PRO A 63 19.58 -20.89 27.01
CA PRO A 63 19.80 -19.45 27.02
C PRO A 63 20.47 -18.92 25.74
N GLY A 64 21.44 -19.66 25.19
CA GLY A 64 22.12 -19.28 23.94
C GLY A 64 21.14 -19.19 22.76
N LYS A 65 20.25 -20.17 22.64
CA LYS A 65 19.15 -20.15 21.65
C LYS A 65 18.23 -18.94 21.81
N ALA A 66 17.93 -18.55 23.05
CA ALA A 66 17.07 -17.40 23.32
C ALA A 66 17.75 -16.07 22.97
N ILE A 67 19.05 -15.93 23.20
CA ILE A 67 19.82 -14.73 22.83
C ILE A 67 19.87 -14.60 21.31
N VAL A 68 20.19 -15.70 20.61
CA VAL A 68 20.28 -15.71 19.15
C VAL A 68 18.92 -15.39 18.51
N SER A 69 17.83 -15.97 19.00
CA SER A 69 16.49 -15.64 18.48
C SER A 69 16.13 -14.17 18.70
N LEU A 70 16.52 -13.58 19.84
CA LEU A 70 16.34 -12.16 20.09
C LEU A 70 17.12 -11.29 19.10
N LEU A 71 18.36 -11.66 18.80
CA LEU A 71 19.20 -10.97 17.81
C LEU A 71 18.60 -11.08 16.40
N MET A 72 18.14 -12.29 16.01
CA MET A 72 17.46 -12.51 14.73
C MET A 72 16.23 -11.60 14.58
N VAL A 73 15.37 -11.57 15.61
CA VAL A 73 14.13 -10.77 15.60
C VAL A 73 14.46 -9.27 15.64
N GLY A 74 15.42 -8.84 16.44
CA GLY A 74 15.84 -7.43 16.53
C GLY A 74 16.43 -6.91 15.21
N LEU A 75 17.20 -7.74 14.50
CA LEU A 75 17.69 -7.42 13.17
C LEU A 75 16.54 -7.34 12.17
N ALA A 76 15.65 -8.33 12.15
CA ALA A 76 14.59 -8.44 11.16
C ALA A 76 13.45 -7.42 11.33
N ILE A 77 13.01 -7.17 12.57
CA ILE A 77 11.80 -6.41 12.88
C ILE A 77 12.16 -5.13 13.67
N PRO A 78 11.79 -3.92 13.19
CA PRO A 78 12.00 -2.69 13.96
C PRO A 78 11.21 -2.75 15.26
N CYS A 79 11.91 -2.73 16.39
CA CYS A 79 11.33 -2.65 17.73
C CYS A 79 11.77 -1.34 18.38
N ARG A 80 10.84 -0.64 19.06
CA ARG A 80 11.11 0.65 19.69
C ARG A 80 11.64 0.49 21.11
N ASN A 81 11.12 -0.50 21.85
CA ASN A 81 11.48 -0.79 23.24
C ASN A 81 11.80 -2.28 23.44
N TRP A 82 12.52 -2.62 24.52
CA TRP A 82 12.84 -4.02 24.87
C TRP A 82 11.61 -4.92 25.04
N LEU A 83 10.53 -4.39 25.64
CA LEU A 83 9.26 -5.11 25.79
C LEU A 83 8.63 -5.49 24.44
N GLU A 84 8.82 -4.63 23.43
CA GLU A 84 8.33 -4.90 22.09
C GLU A 84 9.16 -5.98 21.41
N LEU A 85 10.49 -5.95 21.58
CA LEU A 85 11.36 -7.02 21.11
C LEU A 85 10.95 -8.37 21.71
N LEU A 86 10.75 -8.43 23.03
CA LEU A 86 10.30 -9.65 23.71
C LEU A 86 8.96 -10.15 23.17
N ARG A 87 7.99 -9.24 22.96
CA ARG A 87 6.69 -9.59 22.36
C ARG A 87 6.85 -10.16 20.94
N MET A 88 7.74 -9.59 20.13
CA MET A 88 8.02 -10.10 18.78
C MET A 88 8.75 -11.45 18.82
N SER A 89 9.65 -11.66 19.79
CA SER A 89 10.31 -12.95 19.99
C SER A 89 9.31 -14.03 20.43
N VAL A 90 8.37 -13.72 21.32
CA VAL A 90 7.28 -14.65 21.68
C VAL A 90 6.44 -14.99 20.44
N LEU A 91 6.08 -13.99 19.63
CA LEU A 91 5.33 -14.21 18.39
C LEU A 91 6.12 -15.06 17.39
N PHE A 92 7.42 -14.83 17.26
CA PHE A 92 8.31 -15.65 16.43
C PHE A 92 8.26 -17.12 16.85
N TYR A 93 8.38 -17.41 18.14
CA TYR A 93 8.27 -18.78 18.64
C TYR A 93 6.89 -19.41 18.40
N LEU A 94 5.80 -18.64 18.52
CA LEU A 94 4.46 -19.13 18.19
C LEU A 94 4.35 -19.49 16.70
N VAL A 95 4.86 -18.64 15.81
CA VAL A 95 4.90 -18.93 14.37
C VAL A 95 5.75 -20.16 14.09
N SER A 96 6.94 -20.29 14.71
CA SER A 96 7.78 -21.48 14.59
C SER A 96 7.07 -22.74 15.07
N PHE A 97 6.32 -22.67 16.18
CA PHE A 97 5.56 -23.81 16.69
C PHE A 97 4.44 -24.22 15.73
N VAL A 98 3.74 -23.26 15.13
CA VAL A 98 2.73 -23.53 14.11
C VAL A 98 3.35 -24.19 12.87
N PHE A 99 4.49 -23.70 12.39
CA PHE A 99 5.21 -24.31 11.27
C PHE A 99 5.69 -25.73 11.59
N ALA A 100 6.24 -25.95 12.79
CA ALA A 100 6.65 -27.26 13.25
C ALA A 100 5.46 -28.23 13.36
N GLY A 101 4.35 -27.78 13.93
CA GLY A 101 3.11 -28.55 14.01
C GLY A 101 2.54 -28.88 12.63
N ALA A 102 2.58 -27.93 11.69
CA ALA A 102 2.15 -28.17 10.31
C ALA A 102 3.05 -29.18 9.59
N ALA A 103 4.37 -29.11 9.78
CA ALA A 103 5.31 -30.08 9.23
C ALA A 103 5.07 -31.49 9.80
N ILE A 104 4.83 -31.60 11.11
CA ILE A 104 4.47 -32.87 11.77
C ILE A 104 3.13 -33.40 11.25
N ALA A 105 2.09 -32.58 11.19
CA ALA A 105 0.78 -32.98 10.70
C ALA A 105 0.83 -33.46 9.25
N LEU A 106 1.59 -32.78 8.39
CA LEU A 106 1.80 -33.17 7.00
C LEU A 106 2.55 -34.49 6.89
N ASN A 107 3.51 -34.76 7.77
CA ASN A 107 4.21 -36.05 7.85
C ASN A 107 3.25 -37.21 8.14
N PHE A 108 2.26 -37.00 9.00
CA PHE A 108 1.23 -38.01 9.30
C PHE A 108 0.14 -38.12 8.22
N ALA A 109 -0.13 -37.05 7.47
CA ALA A 109 -1.19 -37.02 6.46
C ALA A 109 -0.80 -37.67 5.12
N ILE A 110 0.49 -37.77 4.80
CA ILE A 110 0.97 -38.35 3.54
C ILE A 110 1.09 -39.88 3.69
N PRO A 111 0.34 -40.68 2.90
CA PRO A 111 0.46 -42.13 2.92
C PRO A 111 1.85 -42.56 2.42
N GLY A 112 2.62 -43.24 3.27
CA GLY A 112 3.98 -43.73 2.96
C GLY A 112 5.08 -43.23 3.89
N THR A 113 4.81 -42.24 4.76
CA THR A 113 5.72 -41.76 5.81
C THR A 113 5.24 -42.16 7.22
N SER A 114 4.62 -43.34 7.34
CA SER A 114 4.18 -43.85 8.62
C SER A 114 5.39 -44.23 9.48
N LEU A 115 5.36 -43.84 10.76
CA LEU A 115 6.27 -44.35 11.80
C LEU A 115 6.27 -45.88 11.91
N GLY A 116 5.33 -46.59 11.25
CA GLY A 116 5.22 -48.05 11.25
C GLY A 116 6.19 -48.80 10.31
N SER A 117 6.91 -48.10 9.43
CA SER A 117 7.89 -48.71 8.52
C SER A 117 9.34 -48.28 8.81
N GLY A 118 9.63 -47.88 10.05
CA GLY A 118 10.97 -47.51 10.51
C GLY A 118 11.28 -47.91 11.95
N THR A 119 10.30 -48.44 12.69
CA THR A 119 10.50 -48.98 14.04
C THR A 119 11.02 -50.41 13.98
N VAL A 120 12.25 -50.59 13.48
CA VAL A 120 13.10 -51.69 13.94
C VAL A 120 14.47 -51.10 14.30
N VAL A 121 14.58 -50.80 15.60
CA VAL A 121 15.75 -50.96 16.47
C VAL A 121 17.12 -50.76 15.82
N ASN A 122 17.71 -49.58 16.02
CA ASN A 122 19.10 -49.44 16.50
C ASN A 122 19.43 -47.99 16.88
N GLY A 123 19.20 -47.65 18.15
CA GLY A 123 20.13 -46.87 19.00
C GLY A 123 20.79 -45.58 18.49
N SER A 124 20.26 -44.86 17.50
CA SER A 124 20.86 -43.58 17.07
C SER A 124 19.81 -42.59 16.57
N GLN A 125 19.76 -41.43 17.24
CA GLN A 125 18.72 -40.40 17.19
C GLN A 125 18.69 -39.55 15.89
N LEU A 126 19.05 -40.06 14.71
CA LEU A 126 19.32 -39.21 13.53
C LEU A 126 18.62 -39.58 12.21
N ALA A 127 17.60 -40.43 12.20
CA ALA A 127 16.79 -40.67 10.99
C ALA A 127 15.51 -39.81 10.91
N PHE A 128 15.05 -39.25 12.05
CA PHE A 128 13.84 -38.41 12.09
C PHE A 128 14.10 -37.00 11.53
N SER A 129 15.34 -36.53 11.53
CA SER A 129 15.71 -35.17 11.15
C SER A 129 15.66 -34.90 9.64
N SER A 130 15.99 -35.87 8.79
CA SER A 130 16.05 -35.66 7.32
C SER A 130 14.66 -35.56 6.68
N SER A 131 13.69 -36.35 7.14
CA SER A 131 12.33 -36.36 6.58
C SER A 131 11.51 -35.13 7.01
N LEU A 132 11.64 -34.68 8.27
CA LEU A 132 10.97 -33.46 8.73
C LEU A 132 11.56 -32.19 8.09
N GLN A 133 12.87 -32.14 7.85
CA GLN A 133 13.51 -31.00 7.16
C GLN A 133 13.04 -30.87 5.71
N GLY A 134 12.88 -31.99 5.00
CA GLY A 134 12.33 -32.00 3.64
C GLY A 134 10.86 -31.57 3.57
N LEU A 135 10.03 -32.02 4.52
CA LEU A 135 8.63 -31.63 4.61
C LEU A 135 8.43 -30.16 5.01
N ALA A 136 9.26 -29.66 5.93
CA ALA A 136 9.27 -28.26 6.30
C ALA A 136 9.57 -27.36 5.08
N LEU A 137 10.45 -27.80 4.17
CA LEU A 137 10.74 -27.08 2.92
C LEU A 137 9.54 -27.02 1.97
N ILE A 138 8.80 -28.13 1.83
CA ILE A 138 7.59 -28.19 0.99
C ILE A 138 6.51 -27.21 1.47
N VAL A 139 6.43 -26.96 2.78
CA VAL A 139 5.50 -25.96 3.35
C VAL A 139 6.08 -24.55 3.28
N ALA A 140 7.38 -24.39 3.56
CA ALA A 140 8.02 -23.08 3.63
C ALA A 140 8.10 -22.38 2.27
N ILE A 141 8.29 -23.10 1.16
CA ILE A 141 8.35 -22.52 -0.18
C ILE A 141 7.03 -21.82 -0.58
N PRO A 142 5.85 -22.48 -0.57
CA PRO A 142 4.59 -21.84 -0.95
C PRO A 142 4.17 -20.75 0.03
N VAL A 143 4.39 -20.94 1.34
CA VAL A 143 4.08 -19.90 2.36
C VAL A 143 5.01 -18.70 2.20
N GLY A 144 6.31 -18.93 1.99
CA GLY A 144 7.29 -17.88 1.69
C GLY A 144 6.96 -17.13 0.40
N TYR A 145 6.63 -17.83 -0.67
CA TYR A 145 6.21 -17.23 -1.94
C TYR A 145 4.92 -16.41 -1.80
N GLY A 146 3.91 -16.95 -1.13
CA GLY A 146 2.63 -16.29 -0.90
C GLY A 146 2.78 -15.01 -0.07
N THR A 147 3.53 -15.09 1.04
CA THR A 147 3.80 -13.92 1.90
C THR A 147 4.62 -12.86 1.17
N LEU A 148 5.62 -13.25 0.37
CA LEU A 148 6.41 -12.33 -0.45
C LEU A 148 5.54 -11.61 -1.49
N ARG A 149 4.75 -12.35 -2.28
CA ARG A 149 3.86 -11.77 -3.30
C ARG A 149 2.84 -10.81 -2.68
N PHE A 150 2.24 -11.18 -1.55
CA PHE A 150 1.29 -10.33 -0.84
C PHE A 150 1.94 -9.05 -0.32
N THR A 151 3.14 -9.15 0.23
CA THR A 151 3.91 -8.01 0.73
C THR A 151 4.28 -7.06 -0.41
N LEU A 152 4.78 -7.58 -1.53
CA LEU A 152 5.08 -6.78 -2.72
C LEU A 152 3.84 -6.06 -3.26
N ASN A 153 2.68 -6.72 -3.29
CA ASN A 153 1.42 -6.11 -3.70
C ASN A 153 0.98 -4.99 -2.74
N ARG A 154 1.18 -5.16 -1.43
CA ARG A 154 0.88 -4.10 -0.44
C ARG A 154 1.82 -2.90 -0.57
N VAL A 155 3.12 -3.13 -0.79
CA VAL A 155 4.08 -2.05 -1.03
C VAL A 155 3.73 -1.28 -2.31
N LYS A 156 3.34 -1.98 -3.38
CA LYS A 156 2.82 -1.34 -4.59
C LYS A 156 1.58 -0.49 -4.29
N ALA A 157 0.60 -1.02 -3.57
CA ALA A 157 -0.61 -0.28 -3.22
C ALA A 157 -0.34 1.00 -2.40
N VAL A 158 0.56 0.93 -1.41
CA VAL A 158 0.96 2.10 -0.60
C VAL A 158 1.75 3.11 -1.45
N LYS A 159 2.60 2.64 -2.36
CA LYS A 159 3.36 3.52 -3.28
C LYS A 159 2.44 4.22 -4.27
N THR A 160 1.37 3.56 -4.74
CA THR A 160 0.34 4.19 -5.58
C THR A 160 -0.39 5.30 -4.82
N GLN A 161 -0.74 5.09 -3.55
CA GLN A 161 -1.44 6.09 -2.75
C GLN A 161 -0.57 7.32 -2.42
N ALA A 162 0.73 7.14 -2.18
CA ALA A 162 1.68 8.23 -1.98
C ALA A 162 1.98 9.00 -3.29
N ASN A 163 1.87 8.33 -4.44
CA ASN A 163 2.09 8.95 -5.77
C ASN A 163 0.91 9.81 -6.27
N SER A 164 -0.16 9.90 -5.50
CA SER A 164 -1.35 10.68 -5.87
C SER A 164 -1.46 12.01 -5.12
N LEU A 165 -0.53 12.38 -4.24
CA LEU A 165 -0.60 13.68 -3.54
C LEU A 165 0.18 14.76 -4.29
N TYR A 166 -0.45 15.92 -4.44
CA TYR A 166 0.10 17.11 -5.08
C TYR A 166 -0.05 18.30 -4.13
N GLU A 167 0.98 19.15 -4.04
CA GLU A 167 0.80 20.49 -3.50
C GLU A 167 0.20 21.36 -4.60
N VAL A 168 -0.89 22.05 -4.29
CA VAL A 168 -1.68 22.80 -5.26
C VAL A 168 -1.75 24.23 -4.83
N GLN A 169 -1.32 25.14 -5.71
CA GLN A 169 -1.52 26.57 -5.57
C GLN A 169 -2.59 27.02 -6.57
N VAL A 170 -3.68 27.57 -6.03
CA VAL A 170 -4.76 28.14 -6.83
C VAL A 170 -4.74 29.66 -6.67
N THR A 171 -4.70 30.37 -7.79
CA THR A 171 -4.81 31.82 -7.84
C THR A 171 -6.19 32.21 -8.38
N LEU A 172 -6.88 33.09 -7.65
CA LEU A 172 -8.13 33.71 -8.06
C LEU A 172 -8.06 35.20 -7.75
N PHE A 173 -8.15 36.03 -8.79
CA PHE A 173 -7.85 37.46 -8.75
C PHE A 173 -6.48 37.73 -8.11
N GLN A 174 -6.43 38.45 -6.98
CA GLN A 174 -5.20 38.72 -6.24
C GLN A 174 -4.98 37.76 -5.05
N ARG A 175 -5.88 36.80 -4.84
CA ARG A 175 -5.79 35.84 -3.73
C ARG A 175 -5.16 34.54 -4.19
N LYS A 176 -4.29 33.97 -3.35
CA LYS A 176 -3.64 32.68 -3.57
C LYS A 176 -3.92 31.77 -2.38
N ILE A 177 -4.24 30.52 -2.67
CA ILE A 177 -4.38 29.47 -1.65
C ILE A 177 -3.44 28.32 -1.99
N CYS A 178 -2.88 27.68 -0.97
CA CYS A 178 -2.08 26.47 -1.09
C CYS A 178 -2.72 25.35 -0.27
N PHE A 179 -2.83 24.16 -0.84
CA PHE A 179 -3.36 22.98 -0.16
C PHE A 179 -2.80 21.68 -0.76
N THR A 180 -2.95 20.57 -0.06
CA THR A 180 -2.57 19.25 -0.56
C THR A 180 -3.78 18.57 -1.19
N GLY A 181 -3.71 18.30 -2.50
CA GLY A 181 -4.74 17.63 -3.28
C GLY A 181 -4.41 16.16 -3.56
N LEU A 182 -5.41 15.28 -3.49
CA LEU A 182 -5.31 13.89 -3.90
C LEU A 182 -5.80 13.74 -5.35
N ALA A 183 -4.90 13.34 -6.25
CA ALA A 183 -5.21 12.90 -7.59
C ALA A 183 -6.04 11.61 -7.55
N ASP A 184 -7.33 11.73 -7.83
CA ASP A 184 -8.26 10.61 -7.83
C ASP A 184 -8.69 10.27 -9.26
N THR A 185 -8.25 9.11 -9.74
CA THR A 185 -8.67 8.58 -11.06
C THR A 185 -10.15 8.19 -11.07
N GLY A 186 -10.79 8.02 -9.90
CA GLY A 186 -12.21 7.74 -9.76
C GLY A 186 -13.09 8.99 -9.81
N ASN A 187 -12.52 10.19 -9.70
CA ASN A 187 -13.29 11.43 -9.80
C ASN A 187 -13.64 11.72 -11.27
N GLN A 188 -14.89 11.46 -11.65
CA GLN A 188 -15.44 11.75 -12.97
C GLN A 188 -16.34 12.99 -12.98
N LEU A 189 -16.29 13.81 -11.91
CA LEU A 189 -17.18 14.94 -11.77
C LEU A 189 -16.86 16.03 -12.79
N ARG A 190 -17.88 16.43 -13.54
CA ARG A 190 -17.82 17.50 -14.53
C ARG A 190 -18.99 18.45 -14.35
N ASP A 191 -18.77 19.71 -14.72
CA ASP A 191 -19.87 20.64 -14.87
C ASP A 191 -20.75 20.21 -16.05
N PRO A 192 -22.07 19.98 -15.85
CA PRO A 192 -22.98 19.58 -16.92
C PRO A 192 -23.08 20.61 -18.05
N LEU A 193 -22.83 21.90 -17.78
CA LEU A 193 -22.94 22.96 -18.78
C LEU A 193 -21.64 23.14 -19.57
N SER A 194 -20.52 23.43 -18.88
CA SER A 194 -19.24 23.70 -19.55
C SER A 194 -18.38 22.46 -19.80
N ARG A 195 -18.77 21.28 -19.29
CA ARG A 195 -18.01 20.02 -19.37
C ARG A 195 -16.62 20.05 -18.73
N ARG A 196 -16.28 21.16 -18.06
CA ARG A 196 -15.02 21.34 -17.35
C ARG A 196 -14.87 20.32 -16.21
N PRO A 197 -13.65 19.80 -15.99
CA PRO A 197 -13.37 18.93 -14.85
C PRO A 197 -13.56 19.67 -13.53
N VAL A 198 -14.11 18.98 -12.53
CA VAL A 198 -14.40 19.54 -11.21
C VAL A 198 -13.50 18.90 -10.16
N CYS A 199 -12.72 19.73 -9.48
CA CYS A 199 -11.99 19.40 -8.27
C CYS A 199 -12.84 19.74 -7.04
N LEU A 200 -12.83 18.88 -6.04
CA LEU A 200 -13.51 19.13 -4.77
C LEU A 200 -12.52 19.62 -3.73
N LEU A 201 -12.93 20.57 -2.91
CA LEU A 201 -12.09 21.19 -1.89
C LEU A 201 -12.86 21.27 -0.58
N ASP A 202 -12.17 21.04 0.54
CA ASP A 202 -12.72 21.29 1.86
C ASP A 202 -13.23 22.74 1.94
N GLN A 203 -14.45 22.91 2.45
CA GLN A 203 -15.12 24.22 2.51
C GLN A 203 -14.25 25.30 3.19
N ASP A 204 -13.53 24.93 4.25
CA ASP A 204 -12.64 25.84 4.99
C ASP A 204 -11.54 26.47 4.11
N ILE A 205 -11.05 25.72 3.11
CA ILE A 205 -10.01 26.20 2.19
C ILE A 205 -10.65 26.90 1.00
N TRP A 206 -11.77 26.36 0.50
CA TRP A 206 -12.53 26.97 -0.58
C TRP A 206 -12.98 28.40 -0.24
N LEU A 207 -13.42 28.64 1.00
CA LEU A 207 -13.82 29.96 1.46
C LEU A 207 -12.69 31.00 1.41
N LYS A 208 -11.43 30.58 1.56
CA LYS A 208 -10.27 31.49 1.51
C LYS A 208 -10.04 32.11 0.11
N LEU A 209 -10.62 31.53 -0.94
CA LEU A 209 -10.64 32.11 -2.28
C LEU A 209 -11.47 33.40 -2.35
N PHE A 210 -12.38 33.60 -1.42
CA PHE A 210 -13.32 34.73 -1.41
C PHE A 210 -12.89 35.82 -0.42
N PRO A 211 -13.39 37.06 -0.60
CA PRO A 211 -13.22 38.15 0.37
C PRO A 211 -13.72 37.78 1.77
N ASP A 212 -13.15 38.43 2.78
CA ASP A 212 -13.40 38.07 4.19
C ASP A 212 -14.85 38.34 4.60
N ASP A 213 -15.52 39.31 3.96
CA ASP A 213 -16.95 39.56 4.13
C ASP A 213 -17.82 38.36 3.74
N PHE A 214 -17.47 37.70 2.64
CA PHE A 214 -18.16 36.50 2.16
C PHE A 214 -17.93 35.32 3.11
N GLN A 215 -16.69 35.14 3.55
CA GLN A 215 -16.33 34.10 4.53
C GLN A 215 -17.15 34.28 5.82
N ASN A 216 -17.26 35.51 6.31
CA ASN A 216 -18.04 35.84 7.51
C ASN A 216 -19.53 35.54 7.35
N MET A 217 -20.11 35.74 6.17
CA MET A 217 -21.52 35.41 5.92
C MET A 217 -21.78 33.90 5.93
N VAL A 218 -20.92 33.13 5.28
CA VAL A 218 -21.04 31.66 5.24
C VAL A 218 -20.81 31.07 6.63
N ASN A 219 -19.82 31.57 7.37
CA ASN A 219 -19.54 31.14 8.75
C ASN A 219 -20.66 31.48 9.73
N LYS A 220 -21.47 32.51 9.45
CA LYS A 220 -22.68 32.86 10.21
C LYS A 220 -23.89 31.97 9.88
N GLY A 221 -23.72 30.95 9.03
CA GLY A 221 -24.77 29.99 8.66
C GLY A 221 -25.59 30.39 7.44
N THR A 222 -25.14 31.36 6.64
CA THR A 222 -25.77 31.66 5.35
C THR A 222 -25.37 30.59 4.33
N ASP A 223 -26.34 29.99 3.65
CA ASP A 223 -26.06 29.05 2.56
C ASP A 223 -25.23 29.73 1.46
N VAL A 224 -24.27 28.99 0.89
CA VAL A 224 -23.28 29.51 -0.08
C VAL A 224 -23.99 30.07 -1.31
N VAL A 225 -25.03 29.40 -1.80
CA VAL A 225 -25.83 29.87 -2.94
C VAL A 225 -26.50 31.21 -2.64
N THR A 226 -27.00 31.38 -1.41
CA THR A 226 -27.63 32.63 -0.96
C THR A 226 -26.61 33.74 -0.71
N ALA A 227 -25.41 33.40 -0.23
CA ALA A 227 -24.33 34.37 -0.04
C ALA A 227 -23.86 34.95 -1.38
N VAL A 228 -23.71 34.10 -2.40
CA VAL A 228 -23.32 34.50 -3.76
C VAL A 228 -24.35 35.43 -4.40
N SER A 229 -25.65 35.21 -4.17
CA SER A 229 -26.70 36.03 -4.76
C SER A 229 -26.89 37.40 -4.08
N ARG A 230 -26.53 37.53 -2.79
CA ARG A 230 -26.69 38.77 -2.02
C ARG A 230 -25.56 39.77 -2.18
N GLN A 231 -24.36 39.30 -2.56
CA GLN A 231 -23.19 40.16 -2.66
C GLN A 231 -22.88 40.44 -4.13
N SER A 232 -22.80 41.73 -4.49
CA SER A 232 -22.28 42.17 -5.79
C SER A 232 -20.78 41.87 -5.83
N MET A 233 -20.43 40.63 -6.16
CA MET A 233 -19.05 40.20 -6.32
C MET A 233 -18.66 40.40 -7.78
N ASP A 234 -18.25 41.62 -8.11
CA ASP A 234 -17.84 41.98 -9.46
C ASP A 234 -16.78 41.00 -9.97
N GLY A 235 -17.05 40.38 -11.12
CA GLY A 235 -16.19 39.36 -11.75
C GLY A 235 -16.31 37.94 -11.20
N TYR A 236 -16.72 37.72 -9.95
CA TYR A 236 -16.89 36.36 -9.39
C TYR A 236 -18.13 35.66 -9.96
N GLN A 237 -19.23 36.40 -10.14
CA GLN A 237 -20.49 35.83 -10.61
C GLN A 237 -20.37 35.10 -11.97
N GLN A 238 -19.49 35.58 -12.85
CA GLN A 238 -19.25 34.98 -14.17
C GLN A 238 -18.38 33.70 -14.11
N ARG A 239 -17.77 33.42 -12.96
CA ARG A 239 -16.85 32.30 -12.74
C ARG A 239 -17.44 31.23 -11.84
N ILE A 240 -18.62 31.47 -11.29
CA ILE A 240 -19.33 30.55 -10.40
C ILE A 240 -20.20 29.62 -11.25
N ALA A 241 -20.18 28.34 -10.91
CA ALA A 241 -21.04 27.32 -11.50
C ALA A 241 -21.71 26.50 -10.41
N MET A 242 -22.98 26.15 -10.60
CA MET A 242 -23.67 25.19 -9.74
C MET A 242 -23.47 23.79 -10.30
N ILE A 243 -22.90 22.90 -9.49
CA ILE A 243 -22.47 21.57 -9.90
C ILE A 243 -23.31 20.54 -9.15
N PRO A 244 -24.25 19.84 -9.82
CA PRO A 244 -24.90 18.70 -9.23
C PRO A 244 -23.89 17.55 -9.14
N PHE A 245 -23.77 16.94 -7.95
CA PHE A 245 -22.91 15.78 -7.77
C PHE A 245 -23.59 14.75 -6.86
N ARG A 246 -23.22 13.48 -7.05
CA ARG A 246 -23.63 12.39 -6.17
C ARG A 246 -22.41 11.93 -5.40
N GLY A 247 -22.42 12.18 -4.09
CA GLY A 247 -21.38 11.66 -3.20
C GLY A 247 -21.51 10.14 -3.00
N ALA A 248 -20.50 9.54 -2.35
CA ALA A 248 -20.50 8.11 -2.01
C ALA A 248 -21.72 7.67 -1.15
N GLY A 249 -22.36 8.60 -0.46
CA GLY A 249 -23.60 8.37 0.30
C GLY A 249 -24.88 8.30 -0.54
N GLY A 250 -24.80 8.40 -1.87
CA GLY A 250 -25.93 8.18 -2.80
C GLY A 250 -26.93 9.33 -2.92
N ALA A 251 -26.93 10.30 -2.00
CA ALA A 251 -27.75 11.51 -2.12
C ALA A 251 -27.24 12.45 -3.20
N SER A 252 -28.15 12.94 -4.06
CA SER A 252 -27.86 14.01 -5.01
C SER A 252 -27.74 15.32 -4.25
N GLN A 253 -26.61 16.00 -4.39
CA GLN A 253 -26.33 17.30 -3.77
C GLN A 253 -25.95 18.31 -4.85
N ILE A 254 -26.12 19.60 -4.54
CA ILE A 254 -25.66 20.69 -5.39
C ILE A 254 -24.56 21.39 -4.62
N THR A 255 -23.43 21.62 -5.28
CA THR A 255 -22.35 22.46 -4.74
C THR A 255 -22.08 23.65 -5.65
N VAL A 256 -21.37 24.63 -5.12
CA VAL A 256 -20.91 25.81 -5.82
C VAL A 256 -19.44 25.62 -6.17
N GLY A 257 -19.14 25.66 -7.46
CA GLY A 257 -17.80 25.67 -8.03
C GLY A 257 -17.37 27.06 -8.47
N ILE A 258 -16.07 27.33 -8.43
CA ILE A 258 -15.48 28.56 -8.96
C ILE A 258 -14.33 28.24 -9.90
N ARG A 259 -14.26 28.96 -11.03
CA ARG A 259 -13.18 28.87 -12.01
C ARG A 259 -11.99 29.76 -11.59
N PRO A 260 -10.79 29.17 -11.37
CA PRO A 260 -9.60 29.92 -10.99
C PRO A 260 -9.01 30.69 -12.19
N ASP A 261 -8.05 31.58 -11.91
CA ASP A 261 -7.22 32.21 -12.94
C ASP A 261 -6.01 31.35 -13.30
N LYS A 262 -5.38 30.75 -12.29
CA LYS A 262 -4.19 29.93 -12.45
C LYS A 262 -4.20 28.76 -11.47
N VAL A 263 -3.78 27.60 -11.95
CA VAL A 263 -3.54 26.40 -11.13
C VAL A 263 -2.09 25.96 -11.34
N GLU A 264 -1.34 25.91 -10.25
CA GLU A 264 0.04 25.42 -10.21
C GLU A 264 0.08 24.18 -9.32
N LEU A 265 0.71 23.13 -9.81
CA LEU A 265 0.84 21.86 -9.10
C LEU A 265 2.32 21.62 -8.83
N GLU A 266 2.66 21.12 -7.65
CA GLU A 266 4.00 20.68 -7.32
C GLU A 266 3.94 19.24 -6.81
N ARG A 267 4.89 18.42 -7.29
CA ARG A 267 5.05 17.04 -6.83
C ARG A 267 6.51 16.71 -6.63
N ASN A 268 6.88 16.34 -5.40
CA ASN A 268 8.25 15.97 -5.03
C ASN A 268 9.30 17.03 -5.45
N GLY A 269 8.98 18.33 -5.36
CA GLY A 269 9.86 19.41 -5.78
C GLY A 269 9.88 19.71 -7.28
N VAL A 270 9.05 19.02 -8.08
CA VAL A 270 8.89 19.28 -9.51
C VAL A 270 7.57 20.01 -9.74
N GLU A 271 7.67 21.23 -10.28
CA GLU A 271 6.51 22.00 -10.72
C GLU A 271 5.89 21.40 -11.99
N VAL A 272 4.57 21.30 -11.99
CA VAL A 272 3.73 20.87 -13.09
C VAL A 272 2.66 21.95 -13.29
N SER A 273 2.56 22.50 -14.49
CA SER A 273 1.48 23.45 -14.81
C SER A 273 0.14 22.71 -14.85
N GLY A 274 -0.80 23.12 -14.01
CA GLY A 274 -2.15 22.58 -14.04
C GLY A 274 -3.03 23.28 -15.08
N ILE A 275 -4.07 22.60 -15.57
CA ILE A 275 -5.05 23.23 -16.46
C ILE A 275 -5.94 24.17 -15.63
N SER A 276 -6.03 25.43 -16.05
CA SER A 276 -6.85 26.46 -15.38
C SER A 276 -8.32 26.45 -15.82
N GLU A 277 -8.63 25.75 -16.92
CA GLU A 277 -10.00 25.44 -17.37
C GLU A 277 -10.65 24.31 -16.53
N CYS A 278 -10.67 24.49 -15.21
CA CYS A 278 -11.30 23.59 -14.25
C CYS A 278 -12.15 24.37 -13.24
N LEU A 279 -12.93 23.65 -12.44
CA LEU A 279 -13.76 24.23 -11.38
C LEU A 279 -13.35 23.66 -10.02
N PHE A 280 -13.16 24.52 -9.04
CA PHE A 280 -12.98 24.12 -7.63
C PHE A 280 -14.30 24.29 -6.88
N ALA A 281 -14.87 23.18 -6.42
CA ALA A 281 -16.16 23.16 -5.75
C ALA A 281 -16.05 22.83 -4.26
N ALA A 282 -16.90 23.49 -3.48
CA ALA A 282 -16.91 23.32 -2.03
C ALA A 282 -17.51 21.96 -1.63
N HIS A 283 -16.85 21.25 -0.72
CA HIS A 283 -17.42 20.07 -0.09
C HIS A 283 -17.76 20.35 1.37
N GLN A 284 -19.00 20.05 1.78
CA GLN A 284 -19.42 20.15 3.17
C GLN A 284 -18.86 18.95 3.95
N GLY A 285 -17.74 19.15 4.63
CA GLY A 285 -17.04 18.12 5.40
C GLY A 285 -15.53 18.18 5.19
N LYS A 286 -14.81 17.27 5.84
CA LYS A 286 -13.35 17.10 5.65
C LYS A 286 -13.08 15.79 4.93
N PHE A 287 -12.32 15.85 3.85
CA PHE A 287 -11.94 14.63 3.12
C PHE A 287 -10.98 13.72 3.88
N SER A 288 -10.11 14.29 4.73
CA SER A 288 -9.14 13.53 5.53
C SER A 288 -9.28 13.84 7.01
N VAL A 289 -9.63 12.82 7.82
CA VAL A 289 -9.68 12.94 9.29
C VAL A 289 -8.30 13.26 9.87
N ASP A 290 -7.25 12.71 9.26
CA ASP A 290 -5.85 12.96 9.63
C ASP A 290 -5.27 14.22 8.96
N GLY A 291 -6.05 14.94 8.15
CA GLY A 291 -5.62 16.16 7.46
C GLY A 291 -4.54 15.95 6.39
N ARG A 292 -4.38 14.73 5.85
CA ARG A 292 -3.32 14.41 4.86
C ARG A 292 -3.53 15.05 3.50
N PHE A 293 -4.78 15.34 3.16
CA PHE A 293 -5.18 16.04 1.95
C PHE A 293 -6.48 16.78 2.24
N GLN A 294 -6.69 17.89 1.55
CA GLN A 294 -7.84 18.76 1.77
C GLN A 294 -8.63 19.01 0.48
N GLY A 295 -8.24 18.37 -0.62
CA GLY A 295 -8.97 18.40 -1.88
C GLY A 295 -8.80 17.12 -2.68
N ILE A 296 -9.76 16.87 -3.57
CA ILE A 296 -9.72 15.80 -4.56
C ILE A 296 -9.56 16.45 -5.93
N LEU A 297 -8.46 16.13 -6.61
CA LEU A 297 -8.13 16.65 -7.92
C LEU A 297 -8.64 15.71 -9.01
N HIS A 298 -9.26 16.29 -10.03
CA HIS A 298 -9.57 15.58 -11.25
C HIS A 298 -8.30 15.33 -12.06
N ILE A 299 -8.15 14.13 -12.63
CA ILE A 299 -6.89 13.72 -13.29
C ILE A 299 -6.48 14.66 -14.43
N GLU A 300 -7.46 15.17 -15.20
CA GLU A 300 -7.22 16.12 -16.30
C GLU A 300 -6.53 17.41 -15.89
N VAL A 301 -6.75 17.87 -14.65
CA VAL A 301 -6.06 19.07 -14.15
C VAL A 301 -4.55 18.82 -14.02
N ILE A 302 -4.15 17.57 -13.84
CA ILE A 302 -2.77 17.13 -13.64
C ILE A 302 -2.10 16.77 -14.97
N THR A 303 -2.81 16.09 -15.88
CA THR A 303 -2.20 15.55 -17.10
C THR A 303 -1.90 16.60 -18.16
N GLY A 304 -2.43 17.82 -18.03
CA GLY A 304 -2.00 18.98 -18.82
C GLY A 304 -1.79 18.70 -20.30
N ASP A 305 -2.84 18.29 -21.05
CA ASP A 305 -2.74 18.21 -22.51
C ASP A 305 -4.07 18.33 -23.26
N ASP A 306 -4.01 19.09 -24.36
CA ASP A 306 -5.03 19.40 -25.35
C ASP A 306 -5.29 18.20 -26.29
N ASN A 307 -5.90 17.10 -25.82
CA ASN A 307 -6.14 15.94 -26.70
C ASN A 307 -7.43 15.15 -26.39
N PHE A 308 -8.60 15.81 -26.42
CA PHE A 308 -9.89 15.11 -26.40
C PHE A 308 -10.50 14.80 -27.77
N GLU A 309 -9.74 14.97 -28.87
CA GLU A 309 -10.30 14.77 -30.22
C GLU A 309 -9.68 13.62 -31.04
N ASN A 310 -8.76 12.80 -30.50
CA ASN A 310 -8.18 11.68 -31.26
C ASN A 310 -8.54 10.26 -30.78
N ASP A 311 -8.95 10.06 -29.52
CA ASP A 311 -9.20 8.70 -29.02
C ASP A 311 -10.56 8.11 -29.44
N SER A 312 -11.50 8.93 -29.94
CA SER A 312 -12.75 8.43 -30.52
C SER A 312 -12.62 8.00 -31.99
N ILE A 313 -11.57 8.41 -32.69
CA ILE A 313 -11.37 8.04 -34.11
C ILE A 313 -10.49 6.79 -34.22
N THR A 314 -9.51 6.61 -33.34
CA THR A 314 -8.64 5.42 -33.38
C THR A 314 -9.36 4.13 -32.94
N SER A 315 -10.31 4.24 -31.99
CA SER A 315 -11.12 3.10 -31.53
C SER A 315 -12.24 2.71 -32.51
N ALA A 316 -12.76 3.65 -33.31
CA ALA A 316 -13.71 3.34 -34.40
C ALA A 316 -13.01 2.67 -35.60
N THR A 317 -11.76 3.05 -35.90
CA THR A 317 -11.03 2.52 -37.07
C THR A 317 -10.45 1.12 -36.81
N GLN A 318 -10.07 0.81 -35.56
CA GLN A 318 -9.60 -0.53 -35.20
C GLN A 318 -10.73 -1.57 -35.11
N SER A 319 -11.97 -1.16 -34.80
CA SER A 319 -13.12 -2.08 -34.78
C SER A 319 -13.61 -2.46 -36.19
N GLN A 320 -13.38 -1.62 -37.23
CA GLN A 320 -13.79 -1.94 -38.60
C GLN A 320 -12.75 -2.78 -39.37
N ASN A 321 -11.46 -2.68 -39.03
CA ASN A 321 -10.42 -3.48 -39.66
C ASN A 321 -10.27 -4.90 -39.09
N ALA A 322 -10.81 -5.16 -37.89
CA ALA A 322 -10.80 -6.51 -37.29
C ALA A 322 -11.91 -7.43 -37.85
N ASP A 323 -13.02 -6.86 -38.31
CA ASP A 323 -14.17 -7.63 -38.85
C ASP A 323 -14.09 -7.92 -40.36
N SER A 324 -13.11 -7.35 -41.07
CA SER A 324 -12.94 -7.56 -42.52
C SER A 324 -11.87 -8.60 -42.89
N THR A 325 -11.10 -9.12 -41.92
CA THR A 325 -10.02 -10.09 -42.19
C THR A 325 -10.36 -11.55 -41.88
N SER A 326 -11.57 -11.88 -41.41
CA SER A 326 -11.97 -13.26 -41.07
C SER A 326 -12.87 -13.95 -42.10
N THR A 327 -13.01 -13.43 -43.32
CA THR A 327 -13.92 -14.00 -44.36
C THR A 327 -13.25 -14.27 -45.71
N PHE A 328 -11.96 -14.53 -45.72
CA PHE A 328 -11.27 -15.08 -46.90
C PHE A 328 -10.17 -16.03 -46.44
N LEU A 329 -10.49 -17.32 -46.36
CA LEU A 329 -9.72 -18.50 -46.79
C LEU A 329 -10.23 -19.74 -46.04
N ASP A 330 -10.85 -20.62 -46.84
CA ASP A 330 -11.26 -22.02 -46.61
C ASP A 330 -12.35 -22.36 -45.58
#